data_AF-A0A850DKV1-F1
#
_entry.id   AF-A0A850DKV1-F1
#
_cell.length_a   1.000
_cell.length_b   1.000
_cell.length_c   1.000
_cell.angle_alpha   90.00
_cell.angle_beta   90.00
_cell.angle_gamma   90.00
#
_symmetry.space_group_name_H-M   'P 1'
#
loop_
_entity.id
_entity.type
_entity.pdbx_description
1 polymer ?
#
loop_
_entity_poly.entity_id
_entity_poly.type
_entity_poly.pdbx_seq_one_letter_code
_entity_poly.pdbx_strand_id
1 'polypeptide(L)' 'RAARKELTRLERAIDKLAEREQQLHVALAEAATTPDALVELGRELDRLLAEKDDAETRWMELAAEHDG' A
#
# COMPACT_ATOMS: atom_id res chain seq x y z
N ARG A 1 -13.30 -21.52 0.25
CA ARG A 1 -12.63 -21.27 -1.06
C ARG A 1 -12.67 -19.80 -1.47
N ALA A 2 -13.81 -19.09 -1.37
CA ALA A 2 -13.89 -17.67 -1.70
C ALA A 2 -12.99 -16.79 -0.82
N ALA A 3 -13.00 -17.02 0.49
CA ALA A 3 -12.24 -16.19 1.42
C ALA A 3 -10.71 -16.44 1.36
N ARG A 4 -10.25 -17.68 1.15
CA ARG A 4 -8.84 -17.96 0.79
C ARG A 4 -8.39 -17.25 -0.51
N LYS A 5 -9.28 -17.17 -1.51
CA LYS A 5 -9.00 -16.44 -2.76
C LYS A 5 -8.86 -14.94 -2.50
N GLU A 6 -9.68 -14.41 -1.59
CA GLU A 6 -9.65 -13.01 -1.20
C GLU A 6 -8.37 -12.65 -0.43
N LEU A 7 -7.93 -13.48 0.52
CA LEU A 7 -6.63 -13.33 1.19
C LEU A 7 -5.47 -13.28 0.20
N THR A 8 -5.40 -14.22 -0.75
CA THR A 8 -4.36 -14.19 -1.80
C THR A 8 -4.47 -12.97 -2.73
N ARG A 9 -5.67 -12.41 -2.91
CA ARG A 9 -5.84 -11.16 -3.68
C ARG A 9 -5.28 -9.97 -2.91
N LEU A 10 -5.53 -9.90 -1.60
CA LEU A 10 -5.04 -8.85 -0.71
C LEU A 10 -3.51 -8.91 -0.57
N GLU A 11 -2.92 -10.10 -0.39
CA GLU A 11 -1.46 -10.31 -0.38
C GLU A 11 -0.81 -9.69 -1.62
N ARG A 12 -1.32 -10.04 -2.81
CA ARG A 12 -0.82 -9.50 -4.08
C ARG A 12 -1.03 -8.00 -4.23
N ALA A 13 -2.07 -7.44 -3.61
CA ALA A 13 -2.32 -6.01 -3.63
C ALA A 13 -1.31 -5.28 -2.72
N ILE A 14 -1.09 -5.78 -1.51
CA ILE A 14 -0.11 -5.27 -0.55
C ILE A 14 1.30 -5.31 -1.15
N ASP A 15 1.68 -6.41 -1.80
CA ASP A 15 3.00 -6.52 -2.47
C ASP A 15 3.21 -5.43 -3.53
N LYS A 16 2.17 -5.15 -4.33
CA LYS A 16 2.22 -4.11 -5.37
C LYS A 16 2.25 -2.71 -4.78
N LEU A 17 1.49 -2.48 -3.70
CA LEU A 17 1.49 -1.22 -2.98
C LEU A 17 2.87 -0.97 -2.37
N ALA A 18 3.50 -1.99 -1.78
CA ALA A 18 4.86 -1.91 -1.27
C ALA A 18 5.89 -1.59 -2.37
N GLU A 19 5.78 -2.20 -3.55
CA GLU A 19 6.65 -1.86 -4.69
C GLU A 19 6.48 -0.39 -5.11
N ARG A 20 5.24 0.07 -5.20
CA ARG A 20 4.91 1.45 -5.57
C ARG A 20 5.34 2.46 -4.48
N GLU A 21 5.24 2.10 -3.20
CA GLU A 21 5.76 2.88 -2.07
C GLU A 21 7.26 3.14 -2.22
N GLN A 22 8.03 2.09 -2.54
CA GLN A 22 9.47 2.23 -2.78
C GLN A 22 9.78 3.16 -3.97
N GLN A 23 9.02 3.03 -5.06
CA GLN A 23 9.17 3.91 -6.22
C GLN A 23 8.87 5.38 -5.87
N LEU A 24 7.84 5.64 -5.07
CA LEU A 24 7.51 6.99 -4.61
C LEU A 24 8.58 7.57 -3.68
N HIS A 25 9.16 6.76 -2.79
CA HIS A 25 10.28 7.20 -1.97
C HIS A 25 11.51 7.58 -2.80
N VAL A 26 11.83 6.82 -3.84
CA VAL A 26 12.90 7.18 -4.79
C VAL A 26 12.57 8.49 -5.49
N ALA A 27 11.35 8.64 -6.01
CA ALA A 27 10.92 9.86 -6.69
C ALA A 27 10.95 11.09 -5.76
N LEU A 28 10.55 10.95 -4.50
CA LEU A 28 10.64 12.01 -3.49
C LEU A 28 12.09 12.44 -3.25
N ALA A 29 13.01 11.48 -3.15
CA ALA A 29 14.43 11.78 -2.99
C ALA A 29 15.01 12.50 -4.23
N GLU A 30 14.61 12.10 -5.44
CA GLU A 30 14.99 12.76 -6.69
C GLU A 30 14.41 14.18 -6.81
N ALA A 31 13.19 14.40 -6.29
CA ALA A 31 12.50 15.68 -6.33
C ALA A 31 12.91 16.64 -5.19
N ALA A 32 13.91 16.32 -4.36
CA ALA A 32 14.24 17.04 -3.11
C ALA A 32 14.43 18.57 -3.24
N THR A 33 14.76 19.08 -4.43
CA THR A 33 14.95 20.52 -4.70
C THR A 33 13.81 21.16 -5.47
N THR A 34 12.72 20.44 -5.70
CA THR A 34 11.53 20.88 -6.45
C THR A 34 10.31 20.85 -5.52
N PRO A 35 10.00 21.95 -4.80
CA PRO A 35 8.97 21.96 -3.75
C PRO A 35 7.59 21.51 -4.23
N ASP A 36 7.15 21.96 -5.41
CA ASP A 36 5.83 21.58 -5.94
C ASP A 36 5.75 20.07 -6.23
N ALA A 37 6.83 19.47 -6.76
CA ALA A 37 6.90 18.04 -7.01
C ALA A 37 6.92 17.23 -5.69
N LEU A 38 7.63 17.71 -4.66
CA LEU A 38 7.62 17.08 -3.33
C LEU A 38 6.22 17.05 -2.72
N VAL A 39 5.46 18.14 -2.84
CA VAL A 39 4.09 18.21 -2.30
C VAL A 39 3.18 17.20 -3.01
N GLU A 40 3.23 17.14 -4.34
CA GLU A 40 2.38 16.21 -5.09
C GLU A 40 2.76 14.74 -4.85
N LEU A 41 4.06 14.42 -4.85
CA LEU A 41 4.55 13.07 -4.53
C LEU A 41 4.23 12.67 -3.08
N GLY A 42 4.31 13.60 -2.13
CA GLY A 42 3.93 13.37 -0.74
C GLY A 42 2.44 13.00 -0.61
N ARG A 43 1.56 13.72 -1.31
CA ARG A 43 0.13 13.38 -1.35
C ARG A 43 -0.16 12.04 -2.02
N GLU A 44 0.63 11.64 -3.02
CA GLU A 44 0.51 10.30 -3.61
C GLU A 44 0.95 9.23 -2.60
N LEU A 45 2.07 9.45 -1.90
CA LEU A 45 2.56 8.55 -0.87
C LEU A 45 1.55 8.39 0.29
N ASP A 46 1.00 9.50 0.80
CA ASP A 46 0.02 9.46 1.89
C ASP A 46 -1.22 8.64 1.50
N ARG A 47 -1.72 8.81 0.27
CA ARG A 47 -2.85 8.02 -0.24
C ARG A 47 -2.51 6.55 -0.38
N LEU A 48 -1.30 6.24 -0.87
CA LEU A 48 -0.84 4.88 -1.03
C LEU A 48 -0.71 4.18 0.33
N LEU A 49 -0.15 4.87 1.33
CA LEU A 49 0.00 4.32 2.68
C LEU A 49 -1.37 4.03 3.31
N ALA A 50 -2.35 4.90 3.13
CA ALA A 50 -3.72 4.66 3.57
C ALA A 50 -4.34 3.44 2.87
N GLU A 51 -4.18 3.31 1.55
CA GLU A 51 -4.67 2.13 0.81
C GLU A 51 -4.00 0.83 1.27
N LYS A 52 -2.70 0.88 1.60
CA LYS A 52 -1.96 -0.26 2.10
C LYS A 52 -2.45 -0.67 3.50
N ASP A 53 -2.63 0.29 4.40
CA ASP A 53 -3.14 0.06 5.76
C ASP A 53 -4.56 -0.54 5.75
N ASP A 54 -5.44 -0.05 4.87
CA ASP A 54 -6.78 -0.61 4.66
C ASP A 54 -6.72 -2.06 4.16
N ALA A 55 -5.81 -2.35 3.21
CA ALA A 55 -5.64 -3.69 2.66
C ALA A 55 -5.06 -4.68 3.70
N GLU A 56 -4.08 -4.24 4.50
CA GLU A 56 -3.47 -5.00 5.59
C GLU A 56 -4.49 -5.27 6.70
N THR A 57 -5.25 -4.25 7.12
CA THR A 57 -6.36 -4.39 8.08
C THR A 57 -7.36 -5.42 7.60
N ARG A 58 -7.80 -5.32 6.35
CA ARG A 58 -8.76 -6.28 5.78
C ARG A 58 -8.19 -7.69 5.71
N TRP A 59 -6.91 -7.83 5.40
CA TRP A 59 -6.23 -9.12 5.40
C TRP A 59 -6.22 -9.73 6.80
N MET A 60 -5.87 -8.95 7.83
CA MET A 60 -5.83 -9.41 9.22
C MET A 60 -7.21 -9.85 9.71
N GLU A 61 -8.26 -9.09 9.42
CA GLU A 61 -9.65 -9.46 9.74
C GLU A 61 -10.03 -10.81 9.13
N LEU A 62 -9.79 -10.98 7.84
CA LEU A 62 -10.12 -12.23 7.13
C LEU A 62 -9.28 -13.41 7.60
N ALA A 63 -8.02 -13.19 7.95
CA ALA A 63 -7.16 -14.23 8.51
C ALA A 63 -7.68 -14.68 9.89
N ALA A 64 -8.03 -13.73 10.77
CA ALA A 64 -8.58 -14.02 12.08
C ALA A 64 -9.92 -14.78 12.02
N GLU A 65 -10.79 -14.46 11.05
CA GLU A 65 -12.03 -15.21 10.79
C GLU A 65 -11.80 -16.68 10.36
N HIS A 66 -10.59 -17.03 9.93
CA HIS A 66 -10.24 -18.38 9.45
C HIS A 66 -9.44 -19.22 10.43
N ASP A 67 -8.75 -18.59 11.38
CA ASP A 67 -7.98 -19.29 12.42
C ASP A 67 -8.83 -19.61 13.67
N GLY A 68 -10.05 -19.07 13.76
CA GLY A 68 -11.03 -19.30 14.84
C GLY A 68 -11.96 -20.49 14.66
#